data_AF-A0A3D5TDU8-F1
#
_entry.id   AF-A0A3D5TDU8-F1
#
_cell.length_a   1.000
_cell.length_b   1.000
_cell.length_c   1.000
_cell.angle_alpha   90.00
_cell.angle_beta   90.00
_cell.angle_gamma   90.00
#
_symmetry.space_group_name_H-M   'P 1'
#
loop_
_entity.id
_entity.type
_entity.pdbx_description
1 polymer ?
#
loop_
_entity_poly.entity_id
_entity_poly.type
_entity_poly.pdbx_seq_one_letter_code
_entity_poly.pdbx_strand_id
1 'polypeptide(L)'
;MGLSGRRKIRIGDILINEGIISPEQLDEALAKQRENKKRLGEILVNDGYVTDETMANALCHQLGYERADLQSRIPDDLISMFDVDILKKYSAIPYRYDDRNVNVICMAMSDPMDMLAIDDLSMISNRMIQPAVATPREIMLAIDKYYGNAEAIKAANDYEQERADLFQEDEMDRMINEDVNNSPIVQLVNNMLEQAVRQRASDIHIEALEKKVRIRYRIDGALFERITYNIKLLPAIVARLKVIGGMDISEKRKPQDGRITTFVDNREYDIRVSILPTVYGEKTVMRITNKGNLTRDISELGFSESERKVFTHILKNPHGIILVTGPTGSGKSTTLYTALSELNTEAVNIITVEDPVEANVAGINQVQTNVKAGLTFASALRSILRQDPDIIMIGEIRDGETASIAVQASITGHLVVSTLHTNSAASTVSRLEDMGIESYLIADSVVGIIAQRLVRRLCPRCKQKRLANEDELEILGMEGQEVEIYEPVGCPNCDNSGYRGRIGVYEIMEVNNDVKRCIAKGGDADAIKDVALQNGMSTLRMSATRYVLQGITSVSEMIKVSFES
;
A
#
# COMPACT_ATOMS: atom_id res chain seq x y z
N MET A 1 -31.27 -18.58 30.82
CA MET A 1 -30.56 -19.57 31.68
C MET A 1 -29.18 -18.98 31.98
N GLY A 2 -28.80 -18.92 33.25
CA GLY A 2 -27.85 -17.94 33.80
C GLY A 2 -26.38 -18.05 33.35
N LEU A 3 -25.79 -16.90 33.03
CA LEU A 3 -24.36 -16.66 32.83
C LEU A 3 -23.64 -16.43 34.18
N SER A 4 -23.72 -17.38 35.11
CA SER A 4 -22.97 -17.30 36.38
C SER A 4 -22.17 -18.57 36.58
N GLY A 5 -20.89 -18.55 36.19
CA GLY A 5 -19.97 -19.67 36.43
C GLY A 5 -18.69 -19.75 35.59
N ARG A 6 -18.52 -18.98 34.50
CA ARG A 6 -17.23 -18.96 33.78
C ARG A 6 -16.25 -18.04 34.51
N ARG A 7 -15.09 -18.57 34.94
CA ARG A 7 -13.92 -17.78 35.36
C ARG A 7 -13.72 -16.68 34.31
N LYS A 8 -13.84 -15.40 34.69
CA LYS A 8 -13.58 -14.27 33.78
C LYS A 8 -12.10 -14.29 33.41
N ILE A 9 -11.74 -14.98 32.34
CA ILE A 9 -10.40 -14.96 31.77
C ILE A 9 -10.18 -13.52 31.26
N ARG A 10 -9.09 -12.88 31.65
CA ARG A 10 -8.79 -11.51 31.19
C ARG A 10 -8.21 -11.59 29.79
N ILE A 11 -8.41 -10.54 29.00
CA ILE A 11 -7.91 -10.52 27.61
C ILE A 11 -6.39 -10.66 27.53
N GLY A 12 -5.65 -10.04 28.47
CA GLY A 12 -4.20 -10.21 28.57
C GLY A 12 -3.79 -11.66 28.80
N ASP A 13 -4.53 -12.41 29.64
CA ASP A 13 -4.26 -13.83 29.89
C ASP A 13 -4.50 -14.68 28.64
N ILE A 14 -5.52 -14.35 27.83
CA ILE A 14 -5.80 -15.03 26.56
C ILE A 14 -4.65 -14.80 25.58
N LEU A 15 -4.21 -13.55 25.42
CA LEU A 15 -3.13 -13.19 24.51
C LEU A 15 -1.79 -13.82 24.91
N ILE A 16 -1.51 -13.94 26.21
CA ILE A 16 -0.32 -14.67 26.70
C ILE A 16 -0.44 -16.16 26.43
N ASN A 17 -1.58 -16.79 26.73
CA ASN A 17 -1.77 -18.23 26.55
C ASN A 17 -1.72 -18.65 25.07
N GLU A 18 -2.12 -17.76 24.16
CA GLU A 18 -2.01 -17.96 22.72
C GLU A 18 -0.61 -17.62 22.17
N GLY A 19 0.32 -17.19 23.04
CA GLY A 19 1.70 -16.86 22.67
C GLY A 19 1.84 -15.58 21.84
N ILE A 20 0.83 -14.71 21.85
CA ILE A 20 0.77 -13.49 21.04
C ILE A 20 1.59 -12.37 21.70
N ILE A 21 1.52 -12.25 23.02
CA ILE A 21 2.28 -11.26 23.80
C ILE A 21 3.04 -11.93 24.95
N SER A 22 4.16 -11.32 25.35
CA SER A 22 4.89 -11.74 26.56
C SER A 22 4.29 -11.11 27.84
N PRO A 23 4.55 -11.70 29.02
CA PRO A 23 4.17 -11.09 30.29
C PRO A 23 4.73 -9.67 30.48
N GLU A 24 5.95 -9.42 30.02
CA GLU A 24 6.60 -8.10 30.11
C GLU A 24 5.88 -7.06 29.23
N GLN A 25 5.49 -7.44 28.00
CA GLN A 25 4.70 -6.58 27.11
C GLN A 25 3.32 -6.24 27.70
N LEU A 26 2.68 -7.22 28.36
CA LEU A 26 1.42 -6.99 29.05
C LEU A 26 1.59 -6.00 30.22
N ASP A 27 2.65 -6.14 31.01
CA ASP A 27 2.92 -5.25 32.14
C ASP A 27 3.22 -3.81 31.68
N GLU A 28 3.98 -3.64 30.59
CA GLU A 28 4.23 -2.33 29.98
C GLU A 28 2.92 -1.68 29.51
N ALA A 29 2.09 -2.44 28.80
CA ALA A 29 0.80 -1.96 28.31
C ALA A 29 -0.16 -1.60 29.47
N LEU A 30 -0.16 -2.37 30.55
CA LEU A 30 -0.93 -2.07 31.77
C LEU A 30 -0.42 -0.82 32.49
N ALA A 31 0.89 -0.56 32.47
CA ALA A 31 1.45 0.68 33.01
C ALA A 31 0.96 1.90 32.21
N LYS A 32 1.06 1.86 30.86
CA LYS A 32 0.52 2.88 29.96
C LYS A 32 -1.00 3.06 30.12
N GLN A 33 -1.73 1.98 30.42
CA GLN A 33 -3.17 2.03 30.64
C GLN A 33 -3.54 2.89 31.87
N ARG A 34 -2.74 2.79 32.94
CA ARG A 34 -2.97 3.57 34.17
C ARG A 34 -2.73 5.06 33.94
N GLU A 35 -1.81 5.42 33.05
CA GLU A 35 -1.50 6.82 32.72
C GLU A 35 -2.51 7.44 31.74
N ASN A 36 -2.85 6.72 30.66
CA ASN A 36 -3.59 7.28 29.53
C ASN A 36 -5.11 7.03 29.55
N LYS A 37 -5.63 6.26 30.52
CA LYS A 37 -7.04 5.82 30.62
C LYS A 37 -7.61 5.14 29.36
N LYS A 38 -6.76 4.79 28.39
CA LYS A 38 -7.12 4.05 27.18
C LYS A 38 -7.44 2.58 27.52
N ARG A 39 -8.05 1.87 26.58
CA ARG A 39 -8.32 0.44 26.74
C ARG A 39 -7.03 -0.35 26.51
N LEU A 40 -6.82 -1.42 27.27
CA LEU A 40 -5.63 -2.27 27.15
C LEU A 40 -5.42 -2.77 25.71
N GLY A 41 -6.49 -3.22 25.04
CA GLY A 41 -6.41 -3.68 23.66
C GLY A 41 -5.97 -2.58 22.68
N GLU A 42 -6.42 -1.34 22.88
CA GLU A 42 -6.01 -0.20 22.05
C GLU A 42 -4.51 0.10 22.20
N ILE A 43 -4.00 0.00 23.44
CA ILE A 43 -2.57 0.19 23.73
C ILE A 43 -1.75 -0.91 23.08
N LEU A 44 -2.15 -2.18 23.24
CA LEU A 44 -1.46 -3.33 22.65
C LEU A 44 -1.42 -3.28 21.11
N VAL A 45 -2.46 -2.74 20.47
CA VAL A 45 -2.48 -2.54 19.00
C VAL A 45 -1.61 -1.36 18.59
N ASN A 46 -1.68 -0.23 19.30
CA ASN A 46 -0.89 0.96 18.98
C ASN A 46 0.62 0.73 19.17
N ASP A 47 1.01 -0.03 20.20
CA ASP A 47 2.40 -0.40 20.46
C ASP A 47 2.91 -1.51 19.50
N GLY A 48 2.03 -2.03 18.62
CA GLY A 48 2.39 -3.02 17.61
C GLY A 48 2.55 -4.45 18.15
N TYR A 49 2.19 -4.72 19.39
CA TYR A 49 2.27 -6.06 19.97
C TYR A 49 1.18 -7.01 19.43
N VAL A 50 0.02 -6.46 19.03
CA VAL A 50 -1.12 -7.25 18.54
C VAL A 50 -1.76 -6.58 17.33
N THR A 51 -2.28 -7.37 16.39
CA THR A 51 -3.08 -6.82 15.28
C THR A 51 -4.55 -6.64 15.66
N ASP A 52 -5.27 -5.73 14.99
CA ASP A 52 -6.72 -5.56 15.18
C ASP A 52 -7.50 -6.89 15.03
N GLU A 53 -7.09 -7.74 14.08
CA GLU A 53 -7.74 -9.02 13.81
C GLU A 53 -7.50 -10.03 14.94
N THR A 54 -6.26 -10.13 15.42
CA THR A 54 -5.90 -10.95 16.57
C THR A 54 -6.67 -10.50 17.82
N MET A 55 -6.78 -9.19 18.05
CA MET A 55 -7.53 -8.62 19.16
C MET A 55 -9.03 -8.94 19.07
N ALA A 56 -9.63 -8.80 17.89
CA ALA A 56 -11.03 -9.14 17.67
C ALA A 56 -11.32 -10.64 17.93
N ASN A 57 -10.41 -11.53 17.50
CA ASN A 57 -10.54 -12.96 17.76
C ASN A 57 -10.43 -13.29 19.26
N ALA A 58 -9.50 -12.65 19.97
CA ALA A 58 -9.38 -12.79 21.42
C ALA A 58 -10.64 -12.33 22.16
N LEU A 59 -11.27 -11.23 21.71
CA LEU A 59 -12.56 -10.75 22.24
C LEU A 59 -13.70 -11.74 22.01
N CYS A 60 -13.78 -12.34 20.80
CA CYS A 60 -14.76 -13.40 20.52
C CYS A 60 -14.61 -14.57 21.51
N HIS A 61 -13.36 -15.03 21.73
CA HIS A 61 -13.09 -16.15 22.63
C HIS A 61 -13.40 -15.80 24.10
N GLN A 62 -13.08 -14.58 24.53
CA GLN A 62 -13.32 -14.12 25.90
C GLN A 62 -14.80 -13.99 26.23
N LEU A 63 -15.57 -13.35 25.33
CA LEU A 63 -16.94 -12.92 25.60
C LEU A 63 -17.98 -13.90 25.05
N GLY A 64 -17.57 -14.83 24.18
CA GLY A 64 -18.46 -15.78 23.54
C GLY A 64 -19.34 -15.18 22.45
N TYR A 65 -18.94 -14.04 21.89
CA TYR A 65 -19.61 -13.42 20.74
C TYR A 65 -19.14 -14.04 19.42
N GLU A 66 -20.01 -14.01 18.42
CA GLU A 66 -19.66 -14.40 17.06
C GLU A 66 -18.82 -13.31 16.39
N ARG A 67 -18.00 -13.72 15.42
CA ARG A 67 -17.32 -12.80 14.50
C ARG A 67 -18.30 -12.39 13.41
N ALA A 68 -18.45 -11.09 13.15
CA ALA A 68 -19.34 -10.63 12.09
C ALA A 68 -18.77 -10.91 10.69
N ASP A 69 -19.60 -11.38 9.77
CA ASP A 69 -19.25 -11.47 8.33
C ASP A 69 -19.80 -10.25 7.58
N LEU A 70 -18.99 -9.21 7.49
CA LEU A 70 -19.31 -7.97 6.76
C LEU A 70 -19.05 -8.07 5.25
N GLN A 71 -18.68 -9.24 4.74
CA GLN A 71 -18.40 -9.43 3.32
C GLN A 71 -19.64 -9.79 2.52
N SER A 72 -20.56 -10.52 3.15
CA SER A 72 -21.86 -10.84 2.60
C SER A 72 -22.67 -9.58 2.31
N ARG A 73 -23.59 -9.65 1.34
CA ARG A 73 -24.44 -8.51 1.02
C ARG A 73 -25.39 -8.25 2.19
N ILE A 74 -25.30 -7.05 2.76
CA ILE A 74 -26.26 -6.55 3.74
C ILE A 74 -27.58 -6.22 3.03
N PRO A 75 -28.73 -6.68 3.53
CA PRO A 75 -30.06 -6.33 3.03
C PRO A 75 -30.31 -4.81 2.98
N ASP A 76 -30.88 -4.31 1.88
CA ASP A 76 -31.07 -2.87 1.65
C ASP A 76 -32.07 -2.25 2.67
N ASP A 77 -33.01 -3.04 3.20
CA ASP A 77 -33.95 -2.65 4.26
C ASP A 77 -33.27 -2.49 5.62
N LEU A 78 -32.18 -3.24 5.89
CA LEU A 78 -31.37 -3.04 7.10
C LEU A 78 -30.52 -1.78 7.00
N ILE A 79 -29.95 -1.51 5.82
CA ILE A 79 -29.15 -0.31 5.57
C ILE A 79 -30.01 0.96 5.69
N SER A 80 -31.22 0.96 5.15
CA SER A 80 -32.11 2.13 5.21
C SER A 80 -32.69 2.42 6.61
N MET A 81 -32.53 1.51 7.58
CA MET A 81 -33.11 1.65 8.92
C MET A 81 -32.29 2.57 9.85
N PHE A 82 -31.01 2.77 9.57
CA PHE A 82 -30.11 3.50 10.46
C PHE A 82 -29.49 4.71 9.75
N ASP A 83 -29.36 5.81 10.48
CA ASP A 83 -28.56 6.94 10.04
C ASP A 83 -27.07 6.61 10.16
N VAL A 84 -26.30 6.96 9.13
CA VAL A 84 -24.85 6.70 9.05
C VAL A 84 -24.09 7.36 10.20
N ASP A 85 -24.51 8.53 10.68
CA ASP A 85 -23.84 9.25 11.76
C ASP A 85 -23.90 8.46 13.07
N ILE A 86 -25.02 7.77 13.31
CA ILE A 86 -25.21 6.92 14.49
C ILE A 86 -24.35 5.65 14.39
N LEU A 87 -24.29 5.05 13.20
CA LEU A 87 -23.45 3.88 12.92
C LEU A 87 -21.96 4.20 13.11
N LYS A 88 -21.49 5.36 12.63
CA LYS A 88 -20.12 5.84 12.83
C LYS A 88 -19.85 6.15 14.31
N LYS A 89 -20.76 6.86 14.99
CA LYS A 89 -20.65 7.19 16.42
C LYS A 89 -20.43 5.95 17.29
N TYR A 90 -21.22 4.91 17.06
CA TYR A 90 -21.12 3.66 17.82
C TYR A 90 -20.14 2.65 17.23
N SER A 91 -19.52 2.98 16.10
CA SER A 91 -18.66 2.05 15.35
C SER A 91 -19.36 0.69 15.22
N ALA A 92 -20.55 0.73 14.60
CA ALA A 92 -21.42 -0.42 14.43
C ALA A 92 -22.09 -0.44 13.04
N ILE A 93 -22.46 -1.61 12.53
CA ILE A 93 -23.24 -1.74 11.29
C ILE A 93 -24.11 -3.02 11.31
N PRO A 94 -25.41 -2.95 10.93
CA PRO A 94 -26.24 -4.15 10.82
C PRO A 94 -25.76 -4.99 9.63
N TYR A 95 -25.69 -6.31 9.76
CA TYR A 95 -25.19 -7.16 8.66
C TYR A 95 -26.12 -8.29 8.23
N ARG A 96 -27.02 -8.73 9.11
CA ARG A 96 -28.08 -9.70 8.79
C ARG A 96 -29.19 -9.67 9.84
N TYR A 97 -30.32 -10.28 9.50
CA TYR A 97 -31.28 -10.73 10.50
C TYR A 97 -30.79 -12.04 11.14
N ASP A 98 -31.24 -12.31 12.37
CA ASP A 98 -31.04 -13.63 12.96
C ASP A 98 -31.86 -14.68 12.20
N ASP A 99 -31.27 -15.85 11.97
CA ASP A 99 -31.86 -16.91 11.15
C ASP A 99 -33.12 -17.53 11.80
N ARG A 100 -33.25 -17.40 13.13
CA ARG A 100 -34.35 -17.97 13.91
C ARG A 100 -35.41 -16.93 14.27
N ASN A 101 -35.03 -15.65 14.33
CA ASN A 101 -35.93 -14.56 14.68
C ASN A 101 -35.63 -13.27 13.91
N VAL A 102 -36.45 -12.96 12.92
CA VAL A 102 -36.34 -11.72 12.12
C VAL A 102 -36.52 -10.42 12.94
N ASN A 103 -37.04 -10.50 14.17
CA ASN A 103 -37.10 -9.36 15.10
C ASN A 103 -35.76 -9.09 15.83
N VAL A 104 -34.73 -9.87 15.51
CA VAL A 104 -33.36 -9.68 15.99
C VAL A 104 -32.49 -9.26 14.82
N ILE A 105 -31.75 -8.17 14.99
CA ILE A 105 -30.74 -7.70 14.05
C ILE A 105 -29.37 -8.10 14.60
N CYS A 106 -28.60 -8.81 13.79
CA CYS A 106 -27.19 -9.04 14.09
C CYS A 106 -26.41 -7.78 13.71
N MET A 107 -25.75 -7.18 14.71
CA MET A 107 -25.03 -5.92 14.61
C MET A 107 -23.54 -6.19 14.79
N ALA A 108 -22.74 -5.83 13.79
CA ALA A 108 -21.29 -5.85 13.92
C ALA A 108 -20.86 -4.63 14.72
N MET A 109 -20.11 -4.81 15.81
CA MET A 109 -19.68 -3.74 16.71
C MET A 109 -18.20 -3.88 17.05
N SER A 110 -17.49 -2.75 17.15
CA SER A 110 -16.11 -2.74 17.66
C SER A 110 -16.06 -2.92 19.17
N ASP A 111 -17.11 -2.48 19.87
CA ASP A 111 -17.34 -2.78 21.28
C ASP A 111 -18.70 -3.49 21.47
N PRO A 112 -18.71 -4.83 21.55
CA PRO A 112 -19.94 -5.59 21.77
C PRO A 112 -20.48 -5.46 23.20
N MET A 113 -19.77 -4.77 24.11
CA MET A 113 -20.19 -4.54 25.49
C MET A 113 -20.76 -3.13 25.72
N ASP A 114 -20.82 -2.29 24.68
CA ASP A 114 -21.42 -0.96 24.79
C ASP A 114 -22.95 -1.08 24.85
N MET A 115 -23.45 -1.20 26.09
CA MET A 115 -24.89 -1.33 26.35
C MET A 115 -25.68 -0.09 25.91
N LEU A 116 -25.09 1.11 25.96
CA LEU A 116 -25.76 2.32 25.51
C LEU A 116 -25.95 2.29 23.99
N ALA A 117 -24.93 1.87 23.24
CA ALA A 117 -25.03 1.69 21.81
C ALA A 117 -26.09 0.63 21.44
N ILE A 118 -26.11 -0.50 22.15
CA ILE A 118 -27.09 -1.59 21.94
C ILE A 118 -28.52 -1.08 22.18
N ASP A 119 -28.76 -0.38 23.28
CA ASP A 119 -30.08 0.14 23.64
C ASP A 119 -30.55 1.19 22.62
N ASP A 120 -29.70 2.15 22.25
CA ASP A 120 -30.03 3.19 21.26
C ASP A 120 -30.34 2.59 19.88
N LEU A 121 -29.50 1.66 19.39
CA LEU A 121 -29.73 0.98 18.11
C LEU A 121 -30.99 0.10 18.15
N SER A 122 -31.31 -0.48 19.31
CA SER A 122 -32.54 -1.23 19.52
C SER A 122 -33.77 -0.33 19.46
N MET A 123 -33.72 0.86 20.06
CA MET A 123 -34.80 1.84 20.02
C MET A 123 -35.06 2.36 18.60
N ILE A 124 -34.01 2.69 17.84
CA ILE A 124 -34.12 3.18 16.45
C ILE A 124 -34.78 2.13 15.55
N SER A 125 -34.32 0.88 15.65
CA SER A 125 -34.82 -0.21 14.82
C SER A 125 -36.16 -0.76 15.28
N ASN A 126 -36.57 -0.48 16.52
CA ASN A 126 -37.65 -1.15 17.23
C ASN A 126 -37.50 -2.69 17.22
N ARG A 127 -36.25 -3.16 17.29
CA ARG A 127 -35.86 -4.58 17.23
C ARG A 127 -34.77 -4.89 18.25
N MET A 128 -34.61 -6.16 18.59
CA MET A 128 -33.51 -6.58 19.48
C MET A 128 -32.19 -6.59 18.73
N ILE A 129 -31.12 -6.11 19.38
CA ILE A 129 -29.77 -6.11 18.82
C ILE A 129 -28.98 -7.29 19.38
N GLN A 130 -28.44 -8.11 18.49
CA GLN A 130 -27.48 -9.17 18.83
C GLN A 130 -26.09 -8.73 18.38
N PRO A 131 -25.19 -8.37 19.31
CA PRO A 131 -23.85 -7.92 18.95
C PRO A 131 -22.97 -9.07 18.43
N ALA A 132 -22.14 -8.75 17.45
CA ALA A 132 -21.07 -9.58 16.89
C ALA A 132 -19.81 -8.74 16.77
N VAL A 133 -18.64 -9.34 16.95
CA VAL A 133 -17.37 -8.61 16.98
C VAL A 133 -16.89 -8.33 15.55
N ALA A 134 -16.67 -7.06 15.25
CA ALA A 134 -16.00 -6.58 14.03
C ALA A 134 -14.83 -5.65 14.42
N THR A 135 -13.76 -5.58 13.62
CA THR A 135 -12.75 -4.54 13.85
C THR A 135 -13.31 -3.18 13.44
N PRO A 136 -12.88 -2.07 14.07
CA PRO A 136 -13.30 -0.73 13.66
C PRO A 136 -13.11 -0.50 12.14
N ARG A 137 -11.99 -0.97 11.60
CA ARG A 137 -11.67 -0.87 10.17
C ARG A 137 -12.67 -1.63 9.28
N GLU A 138 -13.05 -2.85 9.64
CA GLU A 138 -14.05 -3.63 8.87
C GLU A 138 -15.42 -2.95 8.86
N ILE A 139 -15.82 -2.40 10.01
CA ILE A 139 -17.09 -1.69 10.15
C ILE A 139 -17.09 -0.44 9.29
N MET A 140 -16.05 0.40 9.40
CA MET A 140 -15.93 1.62 8.59
C MET A 140 -15.86 1.32 7.09
N LEU A 141 -15.15 0.25 6.69
CA LEU A 141 -15.15 -0.21 5.29
C LEU A 141 -16.53 -0.61 4.79
N ALA A 142 -17.32 -1.29 5.62
CA ALA A 142 -18.68 -1.65 5.29
C ALA A 142 -19.57 -0.40 5.22
N ILE A 143 -19.42 0.54 6.15
CA ILE A 143 -20.13 1.83 6.13
C ILE A 143 -19.80 2.58 4.83
N ASP A 144 -18.52 2.73 4.48
CA ASP A 144 -18.10 3.41 3.25
C ASP A 144 -18.67 2.74 1.99
N LYS A 145 -18.77 1.41 1.99
CA LYS A 145 -19.35 0.65 0.87
C LYS A 145 -20.85 0.92 0.69
N TYR A 146 -21.62 1.00 1.77
CA TYR A 146 -23.09 1.10 1.70
C TYR A 146 -23.60 2.54 1.76
N TYR A 147 -22.95 3.41 2.53
CA TYR A 147 -23.38 4.80 2.77
C TYR A 147 -22.45 5.82 2.12
N GLY A 148 -21.18 5.47 1.83
CA GLY A 148 -20.18 6.45 1.41
C GLY A 148 -20.51 7.22 0.13
N ASN A 149 -21.16 6.58 -0.84
CA ASN A 149 -21.65 7.27 -2.04
C ASN A 149 -22.84 8.20 -1.73
N ALA A 150 -23.74 7.79 -0.84
CA ALA A 150 -24.90 8.58 -0.46
C ALA A 150 -24.46 9.83 0.33
N GLU A 151 -23.49 9.71 1.24
CA GLU A 151 -22.88 10.83 1.96
C GLU A 151 -22.21 11.81 1.01
N ALA A 152 -21.44 11.31 0.04
CA ALA A 152 -20.77 12.14 -0.95
C ALA A 152 -21.77 12.88 -1.85
N ILE A 153 -22.86 12.22 -2.26
CA ILE A 153 -23.94 12.84 -3.05
C ILE A 153 -24.69 13.87 -2.21
N LYS A 154 -24.99 13.57 -0.94
CA LYS A 154 -25.64 14.49 -0.01
C LYS A 154 -24.78 15.75 0.18
N ALA A 155 -23.50 15.61 0.52
CA ALA A 155 -22.58 16.74 0.66
C ALA A 155 -22.44 17.56 -0.63
N ALA A 156 -22.42 16.90 -1.79
CA ALA A 156 -22.44 17.57 -3.09
C ALA A 156 -23.73 18.37 -3.34
N ASN A 157 -24.89 17.81 -3.00
CA ASN A 157 -26.18 18.47 -3.16
C ASN A 157 -26.37 19.61 -2.16
N ASP A 158 -26.00 19.40 -0.90
CA ASP A 158 -26.05 20.42 0.16
C ASP A 158 -25.19 21.62 -0.23
N TYR A 159 -23.99 21.38 -0.78
CA TYR A 159 -23.16 22.45 -1.33
C TYR A 159 -23.83 23.18 -2.50
N GLU A 160 -24.45 22.46 -3.44
CA GLU A 160 -25.17 23.10 -4.55
C GLU A 160 -26.37 23.93 -4.09
N GLN A 161 -27.06 23.50 -3.03
CA GLN A 161 -28.18 24.22 -2.40
C GLN A 161 -27.70 25.48 -1.68
N GLU A 162 -26.68 25.38 -0.82
CA GLU A 162 -26.06 26.53 -0.16
C GLU A 162 -25.60 27.59 -1.18
N ARG A 163 -25.08 27.15 -2.33
CA ARG A 163 -24.67 28.05 -3.41
C ARG A 163 -25.83 28.67 -4.19
N ALA A 164 -26.98 27.99 -4.26
CA ALA A 164 -28.18 28.53 -4.90
C ALA A 164 -28.88 29.56 -4.00
N ASP A 165 -28.77 29.41 -2.68
CA ASP A 165 -29.35 30.31 -1.68
C ASP A 165 -28.51 31.59 -1.46
N LEU A 166 -27.23 31.58 -1.83
CA LEU A 166 -26.32 32.71 -1.75
C LEU A 166 -26.23 33.47 -3.09
N PHE A 167 -27.16 34.40 -3.33
CA PHE A 167 -26.94 35.48 -4.29
C PHE A 167 -26.20 36.65 -3.60
N GLN A 168 -24.96 36.89 -4.03
CA GLN A 168 -24.05 38.01 -3.67
C GLN A 168 -23.42 37.98 -2.26
N GLU A 169 -22.16 37.55 -2.19
CA GLU A 169 -20.97 38.26 -1.65
C GLU A 169 -19.79 37.26 -1.52
N ASP A 170 -18.55 37.76 -1.60
CA ASP A 170 -17.31 37.03 -1.88
C ASP A 170 -17.13 35.67 -1.14
N GLU A 171 -17.27 34.57 -1.90
CA GLU A 171 -17.09 33.18 -1.45
C GLU A 171 -15.66 32.86 -0.98
N MET A 172 -14.68 33.67 -1.40
CA MET A 172 -13.26 33.38 -1.19
C MET A 172 -12.89 33.38 0.31
N ASP A 173 -13.48 34.29 1.10
CA ASP A 173 -13.14 34.44 2.52
C ASP A 173 -13.73 33.32 3.40
N ARG A 174 -14.83 32.67 2.98
CA ARG A 174 -15.39 31.52 3.72
C ARG A 174 -14.59 30.23 3.49
N MET A 175 -13.93 30.08 2.35
CA MET A 175 -13.11 28.91 2.02
C MET A 175 -11.73 28.92 2.68
N ILE A 176 -11.24 30.09 3.10
CA ILE A 176 -9.92 30.29 3.72
C ILE A 176 -9.96 30.02 5.24
N ASN A 177 -11.12 30.10 5.87
CA ASN A 177 -11.24 29.79 7.31
C ASN A 177 -11.14 28.27 7.54
N GLU A 178 -10.04 27.86 8.18
CA GLU A 178 -9.79 26.49 8.66
C GLU A 178 -10.82 26.01 9.70
N ASP A 179 -11.62 26.92 10.26
CA ASP A 179 -12.56 26.66 11.37
C ASP A 179 -13.97 26.20 10.98
N VAL A 180 -14.31 26.04 9.69
CA VAL A 180 -15.63 25.50 9.29
C VAL A 180 -15.52 24.01 8.97
N ASN A 181 -15.23 23.19 10.00
CA ASN A 181 -15.26 21.72 9.90
C ASN A 181 -16.60 21.15 9.38
N ASN A 182 -17.65 21.97 9.33
CA ASN A 182 -18.99 21.59 8.88
C ASN A 182 -19.35 22.02 7.45
N SER A 183 -18.44 22.62 6.67
CA SER A 183 -18.78 22.95 5.28
C SER A 183 -18.96 21.68 4.44
N PRO A 184 -20.02 21.55 3.62
CA PRO A 184 -20.26 20.36 2.82
C PRO A 184 -19.09 19.99 1.89
N ILE A 185 -18.34 20.98 1.37
CA ILE A 185 -17.17 20.71 0.52
C ILE A 185 -16.00 20.12 1.32
N VAL A 186 -15.85 20.52 2.58
CA VAL A 186 -14.80 19.99 3.47
C VAL A 186 -15.11 18.52 3.77
N GLN A 187 -16.37 18.21 4.11
CA GLN A 187 -16.82 16.83 4.33
C GLN A 187 -16.65 15.97 3.08
N LEU A 188 -17.00 16.50 1.89
CA LEU A 188 -16.83 15.79 0.62
C LEU A 188 -15.37 15.39 0.38
N VAL A 189 -14.43 16.32 0.56
CA VAL A 189 -13.00 16.06 0.37
C VAL A 189 -12.46 15.12 1.44
N ASN A 190 -12.81 15.30 2.71
CA ASN A 190 -12.38 14.43 3.80
C ASN A 190 -12.86 12.99 3.59
N ASN A 191 -14.16 12.80 3.29
CA ASN A 191 -14.73 11.48 3.00
C ASN A 191 -14.04 10.82 1.79
N MET A 192 -13.73 11.60 0.74
CA MET A 192 -12.99 11.09 -0.43
C MET A 192 -11.60 10.56 -0.04
N LEU A 193 -10.85 11.31 0.78
CA LEU A 193 -9.52 10.90 1.25
C LEU A 193 -9.61 9.65 2.14
N GLU A 194 -10.52 9.64 3.12
CA GLU A 194 -10.73 8.50 4.03
C GLU A 194 -11.10 7.22 3.28
N GLN A 195 -12.07 7.30 2.36
CA GLN A 195 -12.50 6.16 1.56
C GLN A 195 -11.36 5.60 0.71
N ALA A 196 -10.58 6.47 0.07
CA ALA A 196 -9.45 6.06 -0.75
C ALA A 196 -8.40 5.30 0.09
N VAL A 197 -8.08 5.81 1.29
CA VAL A 197 -7.14 5.18 2.23
C VAL A 197 -7.67 3.83 2.71
N ARG A 198 -8.92 3.75 3.18
CA ARG A 198 -9.53 2.50 3.67
C ARG A 198 -9.57 1.44 2.57
N GLN A 199 -9.91 1.83 1.34
CA GLN A 199 -9.92 0.97 0.15
C GLN A 199 -8.53 0.63 -0.40
N ARG A 200 -7.44 1.10 0.23
CA ARG A 200 -6.04 0.83 -0.16
C ARG A 200 -5.70 1.36 -1.55
N ALA A 201 -6.24 2.52 -1.90
CA ALA A 201 -5.84 3.22 -3.12
C ALA A 201 -4.40 3.74 -3.00
N SER A 202 -3.61 3.58 -4.06
CA SER A 202 -2.30 4.22 -4.20
C SER A 202 -2.41 5.65 -4.74
N ASP A 203 -3.42 5.90 -5.58
CA ASP A 203 -3.64 7.20 -6.20
C ASP A 203 -5.14 7.51 -6.29
N ILE A 204 -5.49 8.77 -6.08
CA ILE A 204 -6.82 9.34 -6.35
C ILE A 204 -6.69 10.23 -7.59
N HIS A 205 -7.55 9.99 -8.58
CA HIS A 205 -7.63 10.78 -9.81
C HIS A 205 -8.94 11.56 -9.83
N ILE A 206 -8.86 12.90 -9.89
CA ILE A 206 -9.98 13.81 -10.04
C ILE A 206 -9.88 14.44 -11.43
N GLU A 207 -10.77 14.05 -12.33
CA GLU A 207 -10.68 14.37 -13.75
C GLU A 207 -11.87 15.19 -14.21
N ALA A 208 -11.59 16.37 -14.78
CA ALA A 208 -12.58 17.20 -15.44
C ALA A 208 -12.92 16.62 -16.82
N LEU A 209 -14.20 16.29 -17.04
CA LEU A 209 -14.77 16.02 -18.35
C LEU A 209 -15.76 17.14 -18.69
N GLU A 210 -16.22 17.19 -19.93
CA GLU A 210 -17.04 18.30 -20.46
C GLU A 210 -18.23 18.69 -19.55
N LYS A 211 -18.92 17.70 -18.96
CA LYS A 211 -20.13 17.92 -18.15
C LYS A 211 -20.07 17.32 -16.75
N LYS A 212 -18.99 16.61 -16.41
CA LYS A 212 -18.89 15.89 -15.14
C LYS A 212 -17.45 15.86 -14.62
N VAL A 213 -17.31 15.77 -13.31
CA VAL A 213 -16.06 15.36 -12.66
C VAL A 213 -16.09 13.86 -12.48
N ARG A 214 -15.03 13.16 -12.89
CA ARG A 214 -14.87 11.72 -12.65
C ARG A 214 -13.80 11.50 -11.58
N ILE A 215 -14.16 10.75 -10.53
CA ILE A 215 -13.23 10.32 -9.49
C ILE A 215 -12.87 8.84 -9.72
N ARG A 216 -11.57 8.55 -9.80
CA ARG A 216 -11.05 7.17 -9.93
C ARG A 216 -10.00 6.88 -8.87
N TYR A 217 -10.02 5.68 -8.32
CA TYR A 217 -8.96 5.19 -7.43
C TYR A 217 -8.09 4.21 -8.17
N ARG A 218 -6.77 4.31 -7.98
CA ARG A 218 -5.84 3.25 -8.37
C ARG A 218 -5.70 2.28 -7.21
N ILE A 219 -6.18 1.06 -7.37
CA ILE A 219 -6.10 0.01 -6.34
C ILE A 219 -5.38 -1.18 -6.96
N ASP A 220 -4.33 -1.64 -6.27
CA ASP A 220 -3.47 -2.73 -6.75
C ASP A 220 -2.99 -2.53 -8.21
N GLY A 221 -2.71 -1.28 -8.59
CA GLY A 221 -2.22 -0.89 -9.93
C GLY A 221 -3.31 -0.61 -10.97
N ALA A 222 -4.55 -1.06 -10.76
CA ALA A 222 -5.66 -0.87 -11.69
C ALA A 222 -6.53 0.34 -11.31
N LEU A 223 -7.06 1.05 -12.32
CA LEU A 223 -7.94 2.21 -12.12
C LEU A 223 -9.41 1.78 -12.08
N PHE A 224 -10.13 2.21 -11.05
CA PHE A 224 -11.55 1.97 -10.88
C PHE A 224 -12.30 3.30 -10.78
N GLU A 225 -13.34 3.48 -11.59
CA GLU A 225 -14.28 4.59 -11.42
C GLU A 225 -15.11 4.37 -10.16
N ARG A 226 -15.14 5.38 -9.28
CA ARG A 226 -15.82 5.28 -7.98
C ARG A 226 -17.08 6.11 -7.94
N ILE A 227 -16.98 7.37 -8.35
CA ILE A 227 -18.10 8.29 -8.35
C ILE A 227 -17.91 9.37 -9.40
N THR A 228 -19.02 9.96 -9.84
CA THR A 228 -19.04 11.12 -10.72
C THR A 228 -19.86 12.24 -10.10
N TYR A 229 -19.39 13.48 -10.26
CA TYR A 229 -20.08 14.68 -9.78
C TYR A 229 -20.41 15.62 -10.93
N ASN A 230 -21.27 16.60 -10.67
CA ASN A 230 -21.49 17.72 -11.58
C ASN A 230 -20.19 18.52 -11.75
N ILE A 231 -19.88 18.97 -12.97
CA ILE A 231 -18.68 19.78 -13.25
C ILE A 231 -18.61 21.07 -12.40
N LYS A 232 -19.76 21.59 -11.95
CA LYS A 232 -19.87 22.77 -11.08
C LYS A 232 -19.15 22.61 -9.73
N LEU A 233 -18.92 21.38 -9.27
CA LEU A 233 -18.24 21.08 -8.00
C LEU A 233 -16.71 21.11 -8.13
N LEU A 234 -16.17 21.00 -9.36
CA LEU A 234 -14.72 20.93 -9.58
C LEU A 234 -13.97 22.13 -8.96
N PRO A 235 -14.37 23.40 -9.16
CA PRO A 235 -13.63 24.52 -8.63
C PRO A 235 -13.53 24.49 -7.09
N ALA A 236 -14.59 24.06 -6.42
CA ALA A 236 -14.65 23.97 -4.96
C ALA A 236 -13.76 22.84 -4.42
N ILE A 237 -13.80 21.67 -5.06
CA ILE A 237 -12.94 20.53 -4.72
C ILE A 237 -11.47 20.92 -4.88
N VAL A 238 -11.10 21.48 -6.04
CA VAL A 238 -9.71 21.85 -6.35
C VAL A 238 -9.21 22.94 -5.41
N ALA A 239 -10.02 23.96 -5.13
CA ALA A 239 -9.65 25.01 -4.20
C ALA A 239 -9.45 24.49 -2.77
N ARG A 240 -10.32 23.59 -2.27
CA ARG A 240 -10.11 22.94 -0.97
C ARG A 240 -8.80 22.16 -0.93
N LEU A 241 -8.50 21.40 -1.98
CA LEU A 241 -7.23 20.67 -2.10
C LEU A 241 -6.02 21.61 -2.16
N LYS A 242 -6.15 22.77 -2.82
CA LYS A 242 -5.11 23.80 -2.84
C LYS A 242 -4.83 24.39 -1.47
N VAL A 243 -5.88 24.70 -0.70
CA VAL A 243 -5.76 25.20 0.69
C VAL A 243 -4.98 24.21 1.54
N ILE A 244 -5.46 22.97 1.65
CA ILE A 244 -4.83 21.97 2.54
C ILE A 244 -3.46 21.48 2.04
N GLY A 245 -3.16 21.69 0.75
CA GLY A 245 -1.87 21.37 0.15
C GLY A 245 -0.88 22.54 0.10
N GLY A 246 -1.24 23.71 0.61
CA GLY A 246 -0.37 24.91 0.62
C GLY A 246 -0.12 25.52 -0.76
N MET A 247 -1.08 25.42 -1.67
CA MET A 247 -1.00 25.89 -3.07
C MET A 247 -1.79 27.20 -3.29
N ASP A 248 -1.49 27.92 -4.37
CA ASP A 248 -2.16 29.17 -4.74
C ASP A 248 -3.52 28.90 -5.43
N ILE A 249 -4.60 29.25 -4.73
CA ILE A 249 -5.99 29.10 -5.19
C ILE A 249 -6.28 29.95 -6.44
N SER A 250 -5.66 31.14 -6.53
CA SER A 250 -5.90 32.11 -7.59
C SER A 250 -5.25 31.70 -8.91
N GLU A 251 -4.12 30.99 -8.86
CA GLU A 251 -3.44 30.50 -10.05
C GLU A 251 -4.07 29.18 -10.53
N LYS A 252 -4.51 29.16 -11.79
CA LYS A 252 -5.20 28.01 -12.43
C LYS A 252 -4.61 27.64 -13.79
N ARG A 253 -3.57 28.36 -14.24
CA ARG A 253 -2.99 28.27 -15.59
C ARG A 253 -1.65 27.55 -15.62
N LYS A 254 -1.08 27.25 -14.45
CA LYS A 254 0.19 26.53 -14.32
C LYS A 254 0.01 25.30 -13.43
N PRO A 255 0.79 24.23 -13.65
CA PRO A 255 0.84 23.11 -12.73
C PRO A 255 1.23 23.56 -11.32
N GLN A 256 0.65 22.93 -10.31
CA GLN A 256 0.99 23.16 -8.91
C GLN A 256 1.10 21.82 -8.19
N ASP A 257 2.07 21.71 -7.28
CA ASP A 257 2.28 20.54 -6.46
C ASP A 257 2.22 20.93 -4.98
N GLY A 258 1.64 20.06 -4.16
CA GLY A 258 1.47 20.27 -2.73
C GLY A 258 1.60 18.97 -1.94
N ARG A 259 1.60 19.09 -0.61
CA ARG A 259 1.59 17.94 0.31
C ARG A 259 0.48 18.11 1.33
N ILE A 260 -0.25 17.04 1.60
CA ILE A 260 -1.32 16.99 2.60
C ILE A 260 -0.96 15.89 3.58
N THR A 261 -1.06 16.17 4.88
CA THR A 261 -1.01 15.15 5.93
C THR A 261 -2.43 14.88 6.43
N THR A 262 -2.82 13.61 6.52
CA THR A 262 -4.13 13.21 7.04
C THR A 262 -4.03 12.02 7.97
N PHE A 263 -4.95 11.92 8.93
CA PHE A 263 -5.04 10.81 9.86
C PHE A 263 -6.31 10.00 9.56
N VAL A 264 -6.14 8.72 9.24
CA VAL A 264 -7.26 7.80 8.98
C VAL A 264 -7.05 6.56 9.82
N ASP A 265 -8.05 6.18 10.61
CA ASP A 265 -8.02 5.02 11.50
C ASP A 265 -6.75 5.00 12.40
N ASN A 266 -6.42 6.14 13.04
CA ASN A 266 -5.21 6.37 13.85
C ASN A 266 -3.86 6.21 13.12
N ARG A 267 -3.85 6.19 11.79
CA ARG A 267 -2.61 6.13 11.00
C ARG A 267 -2.40 7.42 10.22
N GLU A 268 -1.18 7.90 10.24
CA GLU A 268 -0.76 9.09 9.50
C GLU A 268 -0.41 8.73 8.04
N TYR A 269 -0.97 9.50 7.10
CA TYR A 269 -0.72 9.36 5.67
C TYR A 269 -0.16 10.66 5.10
N ASP A 270 0.90 10.55 4.31
CA ASP A 270 1.44 11.64 3.48
C ASP A 270 0.83 11.52 2.09
N ILE A 271 0.22 12.61 1.62
CA ILE A 271 -0.42 12.66 0.31
C ILE A 271 0.27 13.73 -0.52
N ARG A 272 0.91 13.31 -1.62
CA ARG A 272 1.45 14.24 -2.62
C ARG A 272 0.37 14.57 -3.63
N VAL A 273 0.09 15.85 -3.81
CA VAL A 273 -0.94 16.33 -4.71
C VAL A 273 -0.30 17.04 -5.88
N SER A 274 -0.74 16.72 -7.09
CA SER A 274 -0.37 17.42 -8.32
C SER A 274 -1.63 17.88 -9.03
N ILE A 275 -1.69 19.17 -9.34
CA ILE A 275 -2.81 19.84 -10.01
C ILE A 275 -2.31 20.34 -11.37
N LEU A 276 -2.94 19.86 -12.44
CA LEU A 276 -2.58 20.15 -13.82
C LEU A 276 -3.76 20.81 -14.56
N PRO A 277 -3.61 22.01 -15.13
CA PRO A 277 -4.64 22.62 -15.97
C PRO A 277 -4.94 21.76 -17.21
N THR A 278 -6.22 21.53 -17.49
CA THR A 278 -6.70 20.83 -18.70
C THR A 278 -7.83 21.60 -19.38
N VAL A 279 -8.30 21.12 -20.53
CA VAL A 279 -9.33 21.80 -21.36
C VAL A 279 -10.60 22.11 -20.58
N TYR A 280 -11.05 21.21 -19.69
CA TYR A 280 -12.31 21.35 -18.96
C TYR A 280 -12.14 21.79 -17.49
N GLY A 281 -10.92 22.11 -17.07
CA GLY A 281 -10.60 22.47 -15.69
C GLY A 281 -9.33 21.77 -15.18
N GLU A 282 -9.03 21.95 -13.91
CA GLU A 282 -7.83 21.41 -13.31
C GLU A 282 -7.99 19.91 -13.00
N LYS A 283 -7.13 19.07 -13.55
CA LYS A 283 -7.00 17.66 -13.20
C LYS A 283 -6.15 17.54 -11.95
N THR A 284 -6.64 16.83 -10.94
CA THR A 284 -5.88 16.58 -9.72
C THR A 284 -5.53 15.11 -9.60
N VAL A 285 -4.27 14.82 -9.26
CA VAL A 285 -3.80 13.47 -8.91
C VAL A 285 -3.18 13.54 -7.52
N MET A 286 -3.64 12.67 -6.64
CA MET A 286 -3.13 12.57 -5.27
C MET A 286 -2.52 11.18 -5.07
N ARG A 287 -1.24 11.11 -4.72
CA ARG A 287 -0.55 9.86 -4.40
C ARG A 287 -0.49 9.68 -2.88
N ILE A 288 -1.01 8.56 -2.39
CA ILE A 288 -1.13 8.25 -0.97
C ILE A 288 0.06 7.37 -0.56
N THR A 289 0.85 7.84 0.40
CA THR A 289 1.92 7.08 1.02
C THR A 289 1.60 6.87 2.50
N ASN A 290 1.64 5.61 2.94
CA ASN A 290 1.59 5.28 4.36
C ASN A 290 3.00 5.41 4.94
N LYS A 291 3.21 6.32 5.91
CA LYS A 291 4.52 6.53 6.54
C LYS A 291 5.02 5.30 7.32
N GLY A 292 4.15 4.38 7.71
CA GLY A 292 4.49 3.27 8.62
C GLY A 292 4.91 1.93 8.00
N ASN A 293 4.77 1.70 6.68
CA ASN A 293 4.77 0.32 6.13
C ASN A 293 5.67 0.11 4.87
N LEU A 294 6.78 0.83 4.72
CA LEU A 294 7.70 0.59 3.59
C LEU A 294 8.67 -0.56 3.83
N THR A 295 9.03 -0.80 5.09
CA THR A 295 9.81 -1.97 5.51
C THR A 295 8.88 -3.18 5.63
N ARG A 296 9.29 -4.29 5.04
CA ARG A 296 8.62 -5.59 5.19
C ARG A 296 9.61 -6.61 5.68
N ASP A 297 9.12 -7.66 6.32
CA ASP A 297 9.94 -8.85 6.49
C ASP A 297 10.26 -9.44 5.11
N ILE A 298 11.47 -9.93 4.92
CA ILE A 298 11.93 -10.53 3.66
C ILE A 298 11.00 -11.67 3.18
N SER A 299 10.34 -12.39 4.10
CA SER A 299 9.36 -13.44 3.79
C SER A 299 8.09 -12.90 3.13
N GLU A 300 7.75 -11.63 3.31
CA GLU A 300 6.57 -10.99 2.73
C GLU A 300 6.79 -10.46 1.30
N LEU A 301 8.05 -10.36 0.85
CA LEU A 301 8.37 -9.91 -0.51
C LEU A 301 7.86 -10.91 -1.57
N GLY A 302 7.75 -12.18 -1.19
CA GLY A 302 7.38 -13.26 -2.10
C GLY A 302 8.59 -13.83 -2.84
N PHE A 303 9.72 -13.99 -2.18
CA PHE A 303 10.80 -14.80 -2.74
C PHE A 303 10.47 -16.29 -2.64
N SER A 304 10.91 -17.05 -3.64
CA SER A 304 11.12 -18.49 -3.48
C SER A 304 12.24 -18.76 -2.48
N GLU A 305 12.36 -20.01 -2.03
CA GLU A 305 13.47 -20.39 -1.17
C GLU A 305 14.84 -20.21 -1.87
N SER A 306 14.93 -20.48 -3.18
CA SER A 306 16.16 -20.28 -3.95
C SER A 306 16.47 -18.79 -4.14
N GLU A 307 15.47 -17.99 -4.50
CA GLU A 307 15.59 -16.53 -4.66
C GLU A 307 16.02 -15.88 -3.35
N ARG A 308 15.44 -16.29 -2.21
CA ARG A 308 15.81 -15.79 -0.89
C ARG A 308 17.26 -16.12 -0.55
N LYS A 309 17.74 -17.33 -0.86
CA LYS A 309 19.14 -17.72 -0.63
C LYS A 309 20.11 -16.83 -1.42
N VAL A 310 19.82 -16.61 -2.71
CA VAL A 310 20.64 -15.75 -3.58
C VAL A 310 20.61 -14.30 -3.08
N PHE A 311 19.43 -13.76 -2.78
CA PHE A 311 19.28 -12.40 -2.24
C PHE A 311 20.06 -12.21 -0.94
N THR A 312 19.91 -13.11 0.03
CA THR A 312 20.68 -13.07 1.29
C THR A 312 22.17 -13.22 1.06
N HIS A 313 22.60 -14.00 0.06
CA HIS A 313 24.01 -14.10 -0.30
C HIS A 313 24.56 -12.78 -0.86
N ILE A 314 23.84 -12.16 -1.80
CA ILE A 314 24.20 -10.87 -2.39
C ILE A 314 24.34 -9.79 -1.30
N LEU A 315 23.40 -9.71 -0.34
CA LEU A 315 23.46 -8.73 0.76
C LEU A 315 24.67 -8.90 1.70
N LYS A 316 25.25 -10.09 1.79
CA LYS A 316 26.42 -10.35 2.66
C LYS A 316 27.75 -9.89 2.06
N ASN A 317 27.75 -9.36 0.83
CA ASN A 317 28.96 -8.83 0.23
C ASN A 317 29.44 -7.60 1.02
N PRO A 318 30.74 -7.51 1.37
CA PRO A 318 31.26 -6.37 2.13
C PRO A 318 31.30 -5.08 1.29
N HIS A 319 31.41 -5.21 -0.03
CA HIS A 319 31.43 -4.11 -0.98
C HIS A 319 30.89 -4.58 -2.33
N GLY A 320 30.52 -3.63 -3.19
CA GLY A 320 29.92 -3.92 -4.49
C GLY A 320 28.64 -3.12 -4.73
N ILE A 321 28.04 -3.24 -5.91
CA ILE A 321 26.77 -2.61 -6.26
C ILE A 321 25.68 -3.67 -6.34
N ILE A 322 24.58 -3.43 -5.63
CA ILE A 322 23.32 -4.15 -5.73
C ILE A 322 22.30 -3.25 -6.43
N LEU A 323 21.74 -3.71 -7.53
CA LEU A 323 20.78 -2.94 -8.32
C LEU A 323 19.40 -3.59 -8.26
N VAL A 324 18.39 -2.85 -7.81
CA VAL A 324 16.98 -3.24 -7.92
C VAL A 324 16.37 -2.54 -9.12
N THR A 325 15.79 -3.30 -10.05
CA THR A 325 15.38 -2.78 -11.36
C THR A 325 13.93 -3.09 -11.69
N GLY A 326 13.36 -2.24 -12.53
CA GLY A 326 11.99 -2.38 -13.01
C GLY A 326 11.30 -1.03 -13.24
N PRO A 327 10.10 -1.03 -13.84
CA PRO A 327 9.35 0.17 -14.15
C PRO A 327 8.83 0.83 -12.87
N THR A 328 8.19 1.99 -13.04
CA THR A 328 7.50 2.67 -11.95
C THR A 328 6.41 1.76 -11.36
N GLY A 329 6.37 1.67 -10.03
CA GLY A 329 5.37 0.85 -9.33
C GLY A 329 5.66 -0.65 -9.29
N SER A 330 6.87 -1.10 -9.68
CA SER A 330 7.27 -2.51 -9.55
C SER A 330 7.66 -2.94 -8.14
N GLY A 331 7.66 -2.02 -7.16
CA GLY A 331 8.01 -2.32 -5.76
C GLY A 331 9.50 -2.20 -5.43
N LYS A 332 10.30 -1.53 -6.26
CA LYS A 332 11.75 -1.34 -6.05
C LYS A 332 12.07 -0.76 -4.67
N SER A 333 11.44 0.35 -4.30
CA SER A 333 11.68 1.01 -3.01
C SER A 333 11.34 0.10 -1.83
N THR A 334 10.29 -0.72 -1.92
CA THR A 334 9.94 -1.69 -0.87
C THR A 334 11.04 -2.75 -0.70
N THR A 335 11.55 -3.30 -1.79
CA THR A 335 12.67 -4.27 -1.75
C THR A 335 13.95 -3.61 -1.26
N LEU A 336 14.22 -2.37 -1.66
CA LEU A 336 15.38 -1.58 -1.25
C LEU A 336 15.36 -1.28 0.27
N TYR A 337 14.23 -0.81 0.79
CA TYR A 337 14.05 -0.55 2.22
C TYR A 337 14.10 -1.84 3.05
N THR A 338 13.61 -2.95 2.50
CA THR A 338 13.76 -4.27 3.14
C THR A 338 15.22 -4.70 3.21
N ALA A 339 15.98 -4.54 2.11
CA ALA A 339 17.42 -4.80 2.10
C ALA A 339 18.16 -3.94 3.13
N LEU A 340 17.85 -2.64 3.20
CA LEU A 340 18.43 -1.73 4.18
C LEU A 340 18.12 -2.15 5.62
N SER A 341 16.89 -2.57 5.89
CA SER A 341 16.50 -3.03 7.23
C SER A 341 17.22 -4.31 7.65
N GLU A 342 17.50 -5.24 6.72
CA GLU A 342 18.28 -6.46 7.00
C GLU A 342 19.76 -6.14 7.28
N LEU A 343 20.28 -5.06 6.70
CA LEU A 343 21.67 -4.61 6.86
C LEU A 343 21.85 -3.67 8.07
N ASN A 344 20.77 -3.10 8.58
CA ASN A 344 20.76 -2.11 9.65
C ASN A 344 21.12 -2.75 11.00
N THR A 345 22.39 -2.64 11.38
CA THR A 345 22.91 -3.08 12.68
C THR A 345 23.70 -1.95 13.30
N GLU A 346 23.86 -1.95 14.63
CA GLU A 346 24.60 -0.89 15.34
C GLU A 346 26.07 -0.75 14.90
N ALA A 347 26.63 -1.79 14.28
CA ALA A 347 28.03 -1.82 13.83
C ALA A 347 28.25 -1.23 12.43
N VAL A 348 27.19 -0.81 11.73
CA VAL A 348 27.25 -0.43 10.31
C VAL A 348 26.68 0.97 10.12
N ASN A 349 27.45 1.85 9.49
CA ASN A 349 27.01 3.20 9.13
C ASN A 349 26.33 3.20 7.77
N ILE A 350 25.01 3.39 7.76
CA ILE A 350 24.19 3.46 6.55
C ILE A 350 23.78 4.91 6.26
N ILE A 351 24.09 5.39 5.06
CA ILE A 351 23.70 6.74 4.61
C ILE A 351 23.01 6.65 3.25
N THR A 352 21.85 7.30 3.11
CA THR A 352 21.06 7.31 1.87
C THR A 352 21.01 8.69 1.22
N VAL A 353 20.81 8.73 -0.09
CA VAL A 353 20.38 9.92 -0.83
C VAL A 353 19.14 9.59 -1.67
N GLU A 354 18.05 10.33 -1.48
CA GLU A 354 16.72 10.02 -2.03
C GLU A 354 16.01 11.26 -2.60
N ASP A 355 15.10 11.07 -3.56
CA ASP A 355 14.29 12.13 -4.18
C ASP A 355 12.81 11.71 -4.34
N PRO A 356 11.96 11.96 -3.34
CA PRO A 356 12.28 12.32 -1.96
C PRO A 356 12.48 11.08 -1.05
N VAL A 357 12.72 11.32 0.24
CA VAL A 357 12.67 10.25 1.25
C VAL A 357 11.22 9.77 1.40
N GLU A 358 10.98 8.47 1.19
CA GLU A 358 9.63 7.88 1.15
C GLU A 358 9.11 7.47 2.53
N ALA A 359 9.99 6.98 3.41
CA ALA A 359 9.72 6.76 4.82
C ALA A 359 10.98 6.96 5.66
N ASN A 360 10.77 7.29 6.94
CA ASN A 360 11.85 7.35 7.92
C ASN A 360 12.20 5.93 8.38
N VAL A 361 13.47 5.54 8.26
CA VAL A 361 14.00 4.27 8.76
C VAL A 361 14.90 4.55 9.96
N ALA A 362 14.45 4.10 11.14
CA ALA A 362 15.22 4.25 12.36
C ALA A 362 16.61 3.60 12.24
N GLY A 363 17.66 4.30 12.67
CA GLY A 363 19.05 3.84 12.58
C GLY A 363 19.76 4.18 11.26
N ILE A 364 19.06 4.75 10.27
CA ILE A 364 19.65 5.12 8.97
C ILE A 364 19.65 6.63 8.79
N ASN A 365 20.78 7.19 8.32
CA ASN A 365 20.88 8.61 7.99
C ASN A 365 20.37 8.86 6.57
N GLN A 366 19.20 9.48 6.43
CA GLN A 366 18.57 9.69 5.11
C GLN A 366 18.69 11.14 4.63
N VAL A 367 19.34 11.33 3.47
CA VAL A 367 19.49 12.66 2.85
C VAL A 367 18.47 12.81 1.73
N GLN A 368 17.61 13.83 1.82
CA GLN A 368 16.76 14.20 0.69
C GLN A 368 17.50 15.17 -0.24
N THR A 369 17.42 14.95 -1.56
CA THR A 369 17.97 15.91 -2.52
C THR A 369 17.28 17.28 -2.39
N ASN A 370 18.04 18.33 -2.69
CA ASN A 370 17.56 19.71 -2.72
C ASN A 370 18.24 20.46 -3.88
N VAL A 371 17.66 20.32 -5.06
CA VAL A 371 18.18 20.92 -6.30
C VAL A 371 18.28 22.45 -6.18
N LYS A 372 17.35 23.11 -5.48
CA LYS A 372 17.39 24.58 -5.26
C LYS A 372 18.61 25.03 -4.46
N ALA A 373 19.11 24.17 -3.56
CA ALA A 373 20.31 24.41 -2.77
C ALA A 373 21.58 23.80 -3.39
N GLY A 374 21.50 23.19 -4.58
CA GLY A 374 22.63 22.50 -5.23
C GLY A 374 22.96 21.10 -4.69
N LEU A 375 22.10 20.53 -3.84
CA LEU A 375 22.25 19.17 -3.31
C LEU A 375 21.57 18.16 -4.26
N THR A 376 22.29 17.74 -5.30
CA THR A 376 21.86 16.71 -6.26
C THR A 376 22.31 15.32 -5.81
N PHE A 377 21.88 14.25 -6.51
CA PHE A 377 22.39 12.90 -6.24
C PHE A 377 23.91 12.83 -6.27
N ALA A 378 24.55 13.33 -7.32
CA ALA A 378 26.01 13.31 -7.45
C ALA A 378 26.73 14.16 -6.38
N SER A 379 26.23 15.36 -6.04
CA SER A 379 26.88 16.20 -5.01
C SER A 379 26.69 15.68 -3.59
N ALA A 380 25.52 15.11 -3.29
CA ALA A 380 25.25 14.42 -2.03
C ALA A 380 26.13 13.17 -1.91
N LEU A 381 26.19 12.32 -2.93
CA LEU A 381 26.99 11.09 -2.92
C LEU A 381 28.48 11.37 -2.68
N ARG A 382 29.05 12.40 -3.32
CA ARG A 382 30.42 12.85 -3.04
C ARG A 382 30.63 13.26 -1.58
N SER A 383 29.62 13.82 -0.95
CA SER A 383 29.68 14.24 0.45
C SER A 383 29.53 13.06 1.40
N ILE A 384 28.64 12.12 1.07
CA ILE A 384 28.45 10.86 1.80
C ILE A 384 29.75 10.07 1.89
N LEU A 385 30.55 10.00 0.82
CA LEU A 385 31.86 9.33 0.83
C LEU A 385 32.88 9.92 1.84
N ARG A 386 32.62 11.09 2.41
CA ARG A 386 33.44 11.70 3.48
C ARG A 386 32.78 11.58 4.86
N GLN A 387 31.77 10.74 5.01
CA GLN A 387 31.03 10.51 6.24
C GLN A 387 31.30 9.13 6.84
N ASP A 388 32.39 8.47 6.40
CA ASP A 388 32.76 7.12 6.84
C ASP A 388 31.61 6.09 6.71
N PRO A 389 30.90 6.01 5.56
CA PRO A 389 29.81 5.04 5.41
C PRO A 389 30.36 3.63 5.16
N ASP A 390 29.66 2.62 5.66
CA ASP A 390 29.86 1.22 5.22
C ASP A 390 28.95 0.92 4.02
N ILE A 391 27.71 1.42 4.10
CA ILE A 391 26.67 1.16 3.11
C ILE A 391 26.08 2.47 2.63
N ILE A 392 25.99 2.61 1.31
CA ILE A 392 25.43 3.78 0.65
C ILE A 392 24.21 3.37 -0.15
N MET A 393 23.06 4.01 0.12
CA MET A 393 21.89 3.84 -0.74
C MET A 393 21.68 5.07 -1.61
N ILE A 394 21.53 4.84 -2.91
CA ILE A 394 21.18 5.88 -3.88
C ILE A 394 19.77 5.57 -4.37
N GLY A 395 18.84 6.50 -4.19
CA GLY A 395 17.44 6.29 -4.55
C GLY A 395 17.27 5.79 -5.99
N GLU A 396 18.06 6.34 -6.92
CA GLU A 396 18.19 5.86 -8.29
C GLU A 396 19.45 6.40 -8.97
N ILE A 397 19.96 5.68 -9.97
CA ILE A 397 21.02 6.15 -10.86
C ILE A 397 20.39 6.60 -12.18
N ARG A 398 20.39 7.91 -12.46
CA ARG A 398 19.78 8.47 -13.69
C ARG A 398 20.80 8.84 -14.77
N ASP A 399 22.04 9.10 -14.37
CA ASP A 399 23.08 9.68 -15.22
C ASP A 399 24.45 9.03 -15.00
N GLY A 400 25.33 9.23 -15.97
CA GLY A 400 26.70 8.68 -15.96
C GLY A 400 27.58 9.23 -14.84
N GLU A 401 27.33 10.46 -14.37
CA GLU A 401 28.08 11.04 -13.26
C GLU A 401 27.80 10.27 -11.95
N THR A 402 26.52 10.08 -11.62
CA THR A 402 26.09 9.33 -10.44
C THR A 402 26.52 7.86 -10.55
N ALA A 403 26.39 7.25 -11.74
CA ALA A 403 26.86 5.88 -12.00
C ALA A 403 28.37 5.74 -11.75
N SER A 404 29.17 6.69 -12.25
CA SER A 404 30.63 6.67 -12.10
C SER A 404 31.04 6.76 -10.63
N ILE A 405 30.40 7.63 -9.86
CA ILE A 405 30.70 7.77 -8.43
C ILE A 405 30.28 6.50 -7.66
N ALA A 406 29.15 5.89 -8.00
CA ALA A 406 28.69 4.64 -7.39
C ALA A 406 29.67 3.47 -7.64
N VAL A 407 30.19 3.36 -8.87
CA VAL A 407 31.21 2.36 -9.25
C VAL A 407 32.53 2.60 -8.50
N GLN A 408 32.96 3.86 -8.37
CA GLN A 408 34.17 4.17 -7.60
C GLN A 408 33.98 3.90 -6.10
N ALA A 409 32.81 4.18 -5.55
CA ALA A 409 32.49 3.89 -4.15
C ALA A 409 32.56 2.38 -3.86
N SER A 410 31.99 1.56 -4.75
CA SER A 410 31.96 0.11 -4.56
C SER A 410 33.33 -0.54 -4.68
N ILE A 411 34.17 -0.05 -5.61
CA ILE A 411 35.56 -0.52 -5.75
C ILE A 411 36.41 -0.09 -4.55
N THR A 412 36.12 1.06 -3.95
CA THR A 412 36.84 1.56 -2.75
C THR A 412 36.35 0.95 -1.44
N GLY A 413 35.51 -0.09 -1.48
CA GLY A 413 35.16 -0.89 -0.31
C GLY A 413 33.78 -0.61 0.30
N HIS A 414 32.90 0.10 -0.40
CA HIS A 414 31.54 0.37 0.08
C HIS A 414 30.53 -0.60 -0.54
N LEU A 415 29.50 -0.99 0.22
CA LEU A 415 28.32 -1.63 -0.37
C LEU A 415 27.35 -0.54 -0.85
N VAL A 416 27.09 -0.51 -2.15
CA VAL A 416 26.17 0.46 -2.75
C VAL A 416 24.89 -0.25 -3.16
N VAL A 417 23.75 0.25 -2.70
CA VAL A 417 22.43 -0.27 -3.09
C VAL A 417 21.69 0.82 -3.85
N SER A 418 21.17 0.52 -5.05
CA SER A 418 20.51 1.53 -5.86
C SER A 418 19.41 0.95 -6.75
N THR A 419 18.67 1.83 -7.43
CA THR A 419 17.65 1.45 -8.39
C THR A 419 17.92 1.94 -9.81
N LEU A 420 17.42 1.16 -10.78
CA LEU A 420 17.42 1.49 -12.20
C LEU A 420 16.07 1.16 -12.85
N HIS A 421 15.84 1.74 -14.02
CA HIS A 421 14.64 1.52 -14.83
C HIS A 421 14.99 0.70 -16.08
N THR A 422 15.09 -0.62 -15.89
CA THR A 422 15.34 -1.60 -16.96
C THR A 422 14.32 -2.74 -16.91
N ASN A 423 14.26 -3.52 -17.98
CA ASN A 423 13.23 -4.54 -18.15
C ASN A 423 13.64 -5.93 -17.64
N SER A 424 14.94 -6.20 -17.58
CA SER A 424 15.52 -7.46 -17.10
C SER A 424 16.80 -7.20 -16.30
N ALA A 425 17.28 -8.22 -15.60
CA ALA A 425 18.55 -8.14 -14.89
C ALA A 425 19.70 -7.93 -15.87
N ALA A 426 19.75 -8.71 -16.96
CA ALA A 426 20.82 -8.63 -17.96
C ALA A 426 20.89 -7.26 -18.69
N SER A 427 19.74 -6.70 -19.11
CA SER A 427 19.70 -5.38 -19.78
C SER A 427 20.17 -4.22 -18.90
N THR A 428 20.30 -4.44 -17.59
CA THR A 428 20.85 -3.47 -16.66
C THR A 428 22.34 -3.23 -16.87
N VAL A 429 23.07 -4.24 -17.34
CA VAL A 429 24.49 -4.10 -17.72
C VAL A 429 24.62 -3.14 -18.88
N SER A 430 23.87 -3.37 -19.97
CA SER A 430 23.85 -2.47 -21.14
C SER A 430 23.44 -1.05 -20.76
N ARG A 431 22.51 -0.88 -19.81
CA ARG A 431 22.12 0.45 -19.32
C ARG A 431 23.25 1.20 -18.62
N LEU A 432 24.13 0.50 -17.90
CA LEU A 432 25.32 1.10 -17.28
C LEU A 432 26.37 1.45 -18.35
N GLU A 433 26.52 0.61 -19.38
CA GLU A 433 27.39 0.90 -20.54
C GLU A 433 26.91 2.14 -21.31
N ASP A 434 25.60 2.27 -21.55
CA ASP A 434 24.98 3.46 -22.17
C ASP A 434 25.22 4.73 -21.35
N MET A 435 25.39 4.60 -20.02
CA MET A 435 25.74 5.70 -19.11
C MET A 435 27.24 6.02 -19.11
N GLY A 436 28.05 5.29 -19.88
CA GLY A 436 29.49 5.51 -20.04
C GLY A 436 30.35 4.73 -19.03
N ILE A 437 29.83 3.68 -18.40
CA ILE A 437 30.61 2.81 -17.54
C ILE A 437 31.21 1.67 -18.37
N GLU A 438 32.54 1.52 -18.31
CA GLU A 438 33.25 0.46 -19.02
C GLU A 438 32.87 -0.94 -18.51
N SER A 439 32.69 -1.92 -19.40
CA SER A 439 32.18 -3.26 -19.06
C SER A 439 33.02 -3.98 -18.00
N TYR A 440 34.35 -3.81 -18.01
CA TYR A 440 35.22 -4.41 -16.99
C TYR A 440 34.98 -3.81 -15.59
N LEU A 441 34.68 -2.51 -15.49
CA LEU A 441 34.31 -1.88 -14.22
C LEU A 441 32.96 -2.37 -13.74
N ILE A 442 31.99 -2.59 -14.63
CA ILE A 442 30.69 -3.18 -14.28
C ILE A 442 30.88 -4.59 -13.73
N ALA A 443 31.68 -5.43 -14.40
CA ALA A 443 31.98 -6.79 -13.97
C ALA A 443 32.64 -6.84 -12.59
N ASP A 444 33.54 -5.90 -12.29
CA ASP A 444 34.23 -5.85 -11.00
C ASP A 444 33.37 -5.26 -9.88
N SER A 445 32.54 -4.27 -10.18
CA SER A 445 31.78 -3.51 -9.19
C SER A 445 30.42 -4.08 -8.84
N VAL A 446 29.68 -4.67 -9.79
CA VAL A 446 28.30 -5.16 -9.54
C VAL A 446 28.36 -6.56 -8.95
N VAL A 447 27.64 -6.79 -7.85
CA VAL A 447 27.54 -8.09 -7.18
C VAL A 447 26.19 -8.77 -7.39
N GLY A 448 25.14 -8.00 -7.64
CA GLY A 448 23.81 -8.55 -7.89
C GLY A 448 22.84 -7.58 -8.54
N ILE A 449 22.00 -8.10 -9.41
CA ILE A 449 20.94 -7.35 -10.09
C ILE A 449 19.60 -8.06 -9.87
N ILE A 450 18.61 -7.34 -9.35
CA ILE A 450 17.30 -7.84 -9.00
C ILE A 450 16.27 -7.13 -9.88
N ALA A 451 15.85 -7.77 -10.97
CA ALA A 451 14.72 -7.28 -11.75
C ALA A 451 13.41 -7.72 -11.09
N GLN A 452 12.47 -6.78 -10.98
CA GLN A 452 11.23 -6.99 -10.25
C GLN A 452 10.01 -6.49 -11.03
N ARG A 453 8.89 -7.19 -10.86
CA ARG A 453 7.52 -6.78 -11.21
C ARG A 453 6.57 -7.08 -10.07
N LEU A 454 5.37 -6.47 -10.09
CA LEU A 454 4.27 -6.85 -9.21
C LEU A 454 3.14 -7.44 -10.05
N VAL A 455 2.62 -8.58 -9.61
CA VAL A 455 1.37 -9.15 -10.14
C VAL A 455 0.29 -9.11 -9.06
N ARG A 456 -0.96 -8.97 -9.48
CA ARG A 456 -2.10 -9.04 -8.56
C ARG A 456 -2.34 -10.47 -8.11
N ARG A 457 -2.63 -10.67 -6.82
CA ARG A 457 -2.98 -12.00 -6.27
C ARG A 457 -4.45 -12.28 -6.58
N LEU A 458 -4.75 -13.50 -7.04
CA LEU A 458 -6.13 -13.97 -7.18
C LEU A 458 -6.84 -13.89 -5.84
N CYS A 459 -8.11 -13.48 -5.86
CA CYS A 459 -8.91 -13.42 -4.65
C CYS A 459 -9.10 -14.84 -4.08
N PRO A 460 -8.67 -15.12 -2.83
CA PRO A 460 -8.74 -16.46 -2.27
C PRO A 460 -10.17 -16.95 -2.07
N ARG A 461 -11.16 -16.04 -2.03
CA ARG A 461 -12.57 -16.37 -1.82
C ARG A 461 -13.34 -16.73 -3.09
N CYS A 462 -12.91 -16.26 -4.26
CA CYS A 462 -13.67 -16.42 -5.50
C CYS A 462 -12.86 -16.94 -6.69
N LYS A 463 -11.57 -17.24 -6.53
CA LYS A 463 -10.80 -17.85 -7.62
C LYS A 463 -11.41 -19.19 -7.99
N GLN A 464 -11.54 -19.46 -9.29
CA GLN A 464 -12.11 -20.70 -9.79
C GLN A 464 -11.04 -21.52 -10.49
N LYS A 465 -11.07 -22.83 -10.24
CA LYS A 465 -10.15 -23.79 -10.85
C LYS A 465 -10.69 -24.23 -12.21
N ARG A 466 -9.83 -24.29 -13.22
CA ARG A 466 -10.14 -24.86 -14.54
C ARG A 466 -8.90 -25.43 -15.21
N LEU A 467 -9.09 -26.21 -16.26
CA LEU A 467 -7.99 -26.65 -17.13
C LEU A 467 -7.50 -25.48 -18.00
N ALA A 468 -6.18 -25.40 -18.19
CA ALA A 468 -5.56 -24.50 -19.15
C ALA A 468 -5.95 -24.92 -20.58
N ASN A 469 -6.18 -23.94 -21.46
CA ASN A 469 -6.40 -24.21 -22.87
C ASN A 469 -5.06 -24.37 -23.63
N GLU A 470 -5.11 -24.73 -24.92
CA GLU A 470 -3.91 -24.97 -25.73
C GLU A 470 -2.97 -23.75 -25.77
N ASP A 471 -3.50 -22.54 -26.00
CA ASP A 471 -2.71 -21.30 -26.02
C ASP A 471 -2.02 -21.03 -24.67
N GLU A 472 -2.73 -21.29 -23.55
CA GLU A 472 -2.18 -21.11 -22.21
C GLU A 472 -1.11 -22.15 -21.89
N LEU A 473 -1.26 -23.40 -22.36
CA LEU A 473 -0.25 -24.44 -22.20
C LEU A 473 1.04 -24.09 -22.96
N GLU A 474 0.93 -23.54 -24.17
CA GLU A 474 2.09 -23.02 -24.93
C GLU A 474 2.76 -21.87 -24.19
N ILE A 475 1.97 -20.89 -23.69
CA ILE A 475 2.50 -19.76 -22.94
C ILE A 475 3.21 -20.20 -21.65
N LEU A 476 2.71 -21.26 -21.00
CA LEU A 476 3.28 -21.83 -19.78
C LEU A 476 4.49 -22.76 -20.05
N GLY A 477 4.74 -23.16 -21.31
CA GLY A 477 5.75 -24.16 -21.67
C GLY A 477 5.41 -25.56 -21.16
N MET A 478 4.13 -25.91 -21.21
CA MET A 478 3.54 -27.14 -20.65
C MET A 478 2.74 -27.89 -21.73
N GLU A 479 3.15 -27.82 -22.99
CA GLU A 479 2.45 -28.45 -24.10
C GLU A 479 2.27 -29.95 -23.88
N GLY A 480 1.07 -30.46 -24.20
CA GLY A 480 0.73 -31.88 -24.03
C GLY A 480 0.48 -32.32 -22.59
N GLN A 481 0.40 -31.40 -21.63
CA GLN A 481 0.07 -31.69 -20.24
C GLN A 481 -1.34 -31.21 -19.88
N GLU A 482 -2.01 -31.93 -18.98
CA GLU A 482 -3.25 -31.44 -18.34
C GLU A 482 -2.88 -30.60 -17.12
N VAL A 483 -2.88 -29.28 -17.29
CA VAL A 483 -2.53 -28.33 -16.22
C VAL A 483 -3.79 -27.65 -15.69
N GLU A 484 -3.99 -27.72 -14.39
CA GLU A 484 -5.03 -26.97 -13.70
C GLU A 484 -4.51 -25.58 -13.31
N ILE A 485 -5.24 -24.54 -13.70
CA ILE A 485 -4.96 -23.15 -13.38
C ILE A 485 -6.16 -22.50 -12.68
N TYR A 486 -5.95 -21.29 -12.17
CA TYR A 486 -7.00 -20.51 -11.53
C TYR A 486 -7.29 -19.21 -12.28
N GLU A 487 -8.56 -18.84 -12.34
CA GLU A 487 -9.02 -17.62 -13.00
C GLU A 487 -9.75 -16.66 -12.04
N PRO A 488 -9.72 -15.35 -12.33
CA PRO A 488 -10.44 -14.35 -11.56
C PRO A 488 -11.95 -14.39 -11.88
N VAL A 489 -12.80 -14.58 -10.88
CA VAL A 489 -14.27 -14.48 -11.04
C VAL A 489 -14.79 -13.10 -10.61
N GLY A 490 -14.41 -12.66 -9.41
CA GLY A 490 -14.95 -11.46 -8.79
C GLY A 490 -15.99 -11.76 -7.71
N CYS A 491 -15.90 -11.06 -6.59
CA CYS A 491 -16.86 -11.13 -5.50
C CYS A 491 -16.81 -9.82 -4.68
N PRO A 492 -17.73 -9.61 -3.74
CA PRO A 492 -17.73 -8.41 -2.88
C PRO A 492 -16.44 -8.21 -2.07
N ASN A 493 -15.68 -9.27 -1.76
CA ASN A 493 -14.41 -9.18 -1.03
C ASN A 493 -13.26 -8.56 -1.84
N CYS A 494 -13.34 -8.60 -3.16
CA CYS A 494 -12.33 -8.05 -4.06
C CYS A 494 -12.88 -6.92 -4.94
N ASP A 495 -13.97 -6.28 -4.51
CA ASP A 495 -14.68 -5.26 -5.29
C ASP A 495 -15.01 -5.73 -6.71
N ASN A 496 -15.37 -7.01 -6.86
CA ASN A 496 -15.64 -7.67 -8.14
C ASN A 496 -14.47 -7.67 -9.14
N SER A 497 -13.25 -7.33 -8.70
CA SER A 497 -12.07 -7.34 -9.59
C SER A 497 -11.51 -8.74 -9.86
N GLY A 498 -11.80 -9.71 -8.98
CA GLY A 498 -11.20 -11.04 -8.99
C GLY A 498 -9.81 -11.13 -8.35
N TYR A 499 -9.26 -10.00 -7.88
CA TYR A 499 -7.92 -9.92 -7.30
C TYR A 499 -7.91 -9.20 -5.95
N ARG A 500 -7.00 -9.55 -5.05
CA ARG A 500 -6.83 -8.84 -3.77
C ARG A 500 -5.37 -8.82 -3.33
N GLY A 501 -4.76 -7.64 -3.35
CA GLY A 501 -3.35 -7.46 -3.04
C GLY A 501 -2.42 -7.83 -4.19
N ARG A 502 -1.11 -7.68 -3.96
CA ARG A 502 -0.05 -7.90 -4.95
C ARG A 502 1.06 -8.78 -4.38
N ILE A 503 1.86 -9.37 -5.25
CA ILE A 503 3.07 -10.13 -4.92
C ILE A 503 4.19 -9.76 -5.88
N GLY A 504 5.43 -9.76 -5.38
CA GLY A 504 6.64 -9.57 -6.20
C GLY A 504 6.95 -10.80 -7.04
N VAL A 505 7.29 -10.56 -8.31
CA VAL A 505 7.91 -11.52 -9.21
C VAL A 505 9.32 -11.04 -9.46
N TYR A 506 10.29 -11.95 -9.31
CA TYR A 506 11.70 -11.61 -9.27
C TYR A 506 12.51 -12.41 -10.28
N GLU A 507 13.53 -11.74 -10.82
CA GLU A 507 14.63 -12.29 -11.58
C GLU A 507 15.91 -11.77 -10.91
N ILE A 508 16.61 -12.67 -10.19
CA ILE A 508 17.76 -12.32 -9.35
C ILE A 508 19.01 -12.89 -9.99
N MET A 509 19.82 -12.00 -10.57
CA MET A 509 21.10 -12.33 -11.18
C MET A 509 22.23 -12.03 -10.21
N GLU A 510 22.83 -13.07 -9.65
CA GLU A 510 24.11 -12.95 -8.94
C GLU A 510 25.25 -12.82 -9.95
N VAL A 511 26.10 -11.81 -9.79
CA VAL A 511 27.22 -11.54 -10.70
C VAL A 511 28.44 -12.37 -10.27
N ASN A 512 28.36 -13.67 -10.51
CA ASN A 512 29.43 -14.62 -10.22
C ASN A 512 30.54 -14.59 -11.28
N ASN A 513 31.60 -15.39 -11.12
CA ASN A 513 32.77 -15.38 -12.00
C ASN A 513 32.46 -15.64 -13.49
N ASP A 514 31.43 -16.43 -13.82
CA ASP A 514 31.05 -16.70 -15.21
C ASP A 514 30.35 -15.50 -15.82
N VAL A 515 29.41 -14.90 -15.08
CA VAL A 515 28.72 -13.67 -15.47
C VAL A 515 29.73 -12.53 -15.61
N LYS A 516 30.66 -12.36 -14.65
CA LYS A 516 31.73 -11.36 -14.72
C LYS A 516 32.57 -11.49 -15.98
N ARG A 517 32.97 -12.72 -16.34
CA ARG A 517 33.74 -12.97 -17.57
C ARG A 517 32.95 -12.66 -18.84
N CYS A 518 31.64 -12.90 -18.83
CA CYS A 518 30.77 -12.55 -19.94
C CYS A 518 30.68 -11.02 -20.11
N ILE A 519 30.40 -10.30 -19.02
CA ILE A 519 30.31 -8.84 -19.00
C ILE A 519 31.64 -8.21 -19.43
N ALA A 520 32.78 -8.62 -18.84
CA ALA A 520 34.08 -8.05 -19.13
C ALA A 520 34.54 -8.23 -20.60
N LYS A 521 33.97 -9.22 -21.31
CA LYS A 521 34.22 -9.44 -22.74
C LYS A 521 33.28 -8.63 -23.65
N GLY A 522 32.36 -7.85 -23.10
CA GLY A 522 31.33 -7.12 -23.84
C GLY A 522 30.22 -8.04 -24.36
N GLY A 523 29.86 -9.07 -23.61
CA GLY A 523 28.68 -9.89 -23.93
C GLY A 523 27.40 -9.06 -23.91
N ASP A 524 26.51 -9.29 -24.87
CA ASP A 524 25.21 -8.62 -24.90
C ASP A 524 24.24 -9.18 -23.84
N ALA A 525 23.07 -8.54 -23.72
CA ALA A 525 22.09 -8.91 -22.71
C ALA A 525 21.61 -10.37 -22.83
N ASP A 526 21.52 -10.91 -24.05
CA ASP A 526 21.10 -12.30 -24.27
C ASP A 526 22.19 -13.28 -23.84
N ALA A 527 23.45 -13.03 -24.21
CA ALA A 527 24.58 -13.84 -23.76
C ALA A 527 24.74 -13.83 -22.22
N ILE A 528 24.57 -12.67 -21.59
CA ILE A 528 24.61 -12.54 -20.13
C ILE A 528 23.46 -13.33 -19.49
N LYS A 529 22.24 -13.20 -20.05
CA LYS A 529 21.05 -13.93 -19.58
C LYS A 529 21.25 -15.43 -19.67
N ASP A 530 21.78 -15.94 -20.79
CA ASP A 530 22.03 -17.38 -20.97
C ASP A 530 23.02 -17.92 -19.94
N VAL A 531 24.12 -17.19 -19.68
CA VAL A 531 25.08 -17.56 -18.64
C VAL A 531 24.42 -17.52 -17.25
N ALA A 532 23.62 -16.50 -16.96
CA ALA A 532 22.93 -16.39 -15.67
C ALA A 532 21.90 -17.53 -15.46
N LEU A 533 21.18 -17.93 -16.52
CA LEU A 533 20.26 -19.07 -16.50
C LEU A 533 20.99 -20.39 -16.20
N GLN A 534 22.15 -20.61 -16.83
CA GLN A 534 23.00 -21.78 -16.53
C GLN A 534 23.49 -21.80 -15.08
N ASN A 535 23.62 -20.62 -14.47
CA ASN A 535 23.99 -20.42 -13.08
C ASN A 535 22.79 -20.44 -12.10
N GLY A 536 21.59 -20.83 -12.57
CA GLY A 536 20.42 -21.04 -11.71
C GLY A 536 19.52 -19.82 -11.53
N MET A 537 19.74 -18.73 -12.28
CA MET A 537 18.77 -17.63 -12.35
C MET A 537 17.45 -18.14 -12.94
N SER A 538 16.32 -17.65 -12.41
CA SER A 538 15.01 -17.79 -13.04
C SER A 538 14.58 -16.45 -13.64
N THR A 539 14.03 -16.46 -14.86
CA THR A 539 13.50 -15.24 -15.47
C THR A 539 12.21 -14.79 -14.79
N LEU A 540 11.84 -13.52 -15.01
CA LEU A 540 10.54 -13.00 -14.56
C LEU A 540 9.37 -13.88 -15.05
N ARG A 541 9.43 -14.35 -16.30
CA ARG A 541 8.42 -15.25 -16.87
C ARG A 541 8.37 -16.59 -16.14
N MET A 542 9.51 -17.24 -15.90
CA MET A 542 9.56 -18.51 -15.17
C MET A 542 9.00 -18.38 -13.75
N SER A 543 9.38 -17.31 -13.05
CA SER A 543 8.89 -17.00 -11.71
C SER A 543 7.38 -16.72 -11.69
N ALA A 544 6.86 -15.98 -12.68
CA ALA A 544 5.42 -15.73 -12.81
C ALA A 544 4.64 -17.01 -13.18
N THR A 545 5.17 -17.86 -14.07
CA THR A 545 4.58 -19.17 -14.41
C THR A 545 4.40 -20.03 -13.17
N ARG A 546 5.42 -20.10 -12.30
CA ARG A 546 5.34 -20.81 -11.02
C ARG A 546 4.16 -20.33 -10.16
N TYR A 547 3.88 -19.04 -10.13
CA TYR A 547 2.72 -18.50 -9.39
C TYR A 547 1.36 -18.83 -10.01
N VAL A 548 1.30 -18.95 -11.34
CA VAL A 548 0.09 -19.42 -12.02
C VAL A 548 -0.21 -20.86 -11.62
N LEU A 549 0.80 -21.74 -11.68
CA LEU A 549 0.68 -23.15 -11.31
C LEU A 549 0.31 -23.34 -9.83
N GLN A 550 0.76 -22.44 -8.95
CA GLN A 550 0.39 -22.43 -7.53
C GLN A 550 -0.99 -21.80 -7.27
N GLY A 551 -1.67 -21.26 -8.29
CA GLY A 551 -2.95 -20.59 -8.14
C GLY A 551 -2.88 -19.29 -7.33
N ILE A 552 -1.72 -18.63 -7.31
CA ILE A 552 -1.48 -17.34 -6.64
C ILE A 552 -1.90 -16.19 -7.55
N THR A 553 -1.61 -16.28 -8.85
CA THR A 553 -1.97 -15.30 -9.88
C THR A 553 -2.59 -15.99 -11.10
N SER A 554 -3.09 -15.21 -12.04
CA SER A 554 -3.67 -15.71 -13.29
C SER A 554 -2.66 -15.67 -14.45
N VAL A 555 -2.93 -16.43 -15.51
CA VAL A 555 -2.16 -16.35 -16.77
C VAL A 555 -2.16 -14.92 -17.32
N SER A 556 -3.30 -14.22 -17.25
CA SER A 556 -3.41 -12.84 -17.74
C SER A 556 -2.50 -11.85 -17.01
N GLU A 557 -2.25 -12.04 -15.71
CA GLU A 557 -1.31 -11.21 -14.96
C GLU A 557 0.14 -11.59 -15.23
N MET A 558 0.42 -12.90 -15.40
CA MET A 558 1.73 -13.40 -15.79
C MET A 558 2.16 -12.83 -17.15
N ILE A 559 1.27 -12.83 -18.14
CA ILE A 559 1.53 -12.28 -19.47
C ILE A 559 1.94 -10.80 -19.40
N LYS A 560 1.24 -9.98 -18.60
CA LYS A 560 1.54 -8.54 -18.46
C LYS A 560 2.96 -8.25 -17.97
N VAL A 561 3.52 -9.15 -17.16
CA VAL A 561 4.88 -8.98 -16.62
C VAL A 561 5.95 -9.69 -17.46
N SER A 562 5.54 -10.52 -18.42
CA SER A 562 6.42 -11.36 -19.24
C SER A 562 6.65 -10.83 -20.66
N PHE A 563 5.94 -9.77 -21.09
CA PHE A 563 5.99 -9.25 -22.47
C PHE A 563 7.36 -8.64 -22.88
N GLU A 564 8.32 -8.49 -21.97
CA GLU A 564 9.61 -7.83 -22.23
C GLU A 564 10.83 -8.59 -21.67
N SER A 565 10.66 -9.84 -21.23
CA SER A 565 11.70 -10.61 -20.51
C SER A 565 12.14 -11.87 -21.23
#